data_AF-A0AAW8BRZ2-F1
#
_entry.id   AF-A0AAW8BRZ2-F1
#
_cell.length_a   1.000
_cell.length_b   1.000
_cell.length_c   1.000
_cell.angle_alpha   90.00
_cell.angle_beta   90.00
_cell.angle_gamma   90.00
#
_symmetry.space_group_name_H-M   'P 1'
#
loop_
_entity.id
_entity.type
_entity.pdbx_description
1 polymer ?
#
loop_
_entity_poly.entity_id
_entity_poly.type
_entity_poly.pdbx_seq_one_letter_code
_entity_poly.pdbx_strand_id
1 'polypeptide(L)'
;MGWNRTPVRDEQWKAPVHWTKQGQALEQDHAAGGRRCRVVNDSGGALGRVVLRRRYLRIYAELRWQTNNKECSTYLCQVSGKSRSANLAAAWRRAHSLGLTAAGRDAKA
;
A
#
# COMPACT_ATOMS: atom_id res chain seq x y z
N MET A 1 -25.02 -12.50 23.24
CA MET A 1 -24.04 -11.39 23.12
C MET A 1 -23.06 -11.72 22.00
N GLY A 2 -23.26 -11.13 20.82
CA GLY A 2 -22.55 -11.52 19.59
C GLY A 2 -21.19 -10.84 19.44
N TRP A 3 -20.11 -11.55 19.75
CA TRP A 3 -18.77 -11.15 19.34
C TRP A 3 -18.51 -11.62 17.91
N ASN A 4 -19.08 -10.94 16.92
CA ASN A 4 -18.68 -11.13 15.52
C ASN A 4 -17.29 -10.48 15.31
N ARG A 5 -16.24 -11.12 15.85
CA ARG A 5 -14.86 -10.88 15.43
C ARG A 5 -14.69 -11.57 14.09
N THR A 6 -15.18 -10.95 13.01
CA THR A 6 -14.97 -11.47 11.67
C THR A 6 -13.46 -11.59 11.46
N PRO A 7 -12.90 -12.81 11.33
CA PRO A 7 -11.47 -12.97 11.15
C PRO A 7 -11.07 -12.30 9.84
N VAL A 8 -9.91 -11.64 9.84
CA VAL A 8 -9.33 -11.10 8.61
C VAL A 8 -9.15 -12.26 7.64
N ARG A 9 -9.91 -12.25 6.54
CA ARG A 9 -9.81 -13.26 5.50
C ARG A 9 -8.48 -13.10 4.77
N ASP A 10 -7.87 -14.21 4.41
CA ASP A 10 -6.62 -14.23 3.66
C ASP A 10 -6.71 -13.35 2.39
N GLU A 11 -7.87 -13.31 1.73
CA GLU A 11 -8.15 -12.49 0.54
C GLU A 11 -7.97 -10.97 0.76
N GLN A 12 -8.01 -10.50 2.03
CA GLN A 12 -7.89 -9.08 2.37
C GLN A 12 -6.43 -8.61 2.44
N TRP A 13 -5.47 -9.51 2.63
CA TRP A 13 -4.06 -9.14 2.86
C TRP A 13 -3.05 -10.05 2.16
N LYS A 14 -3.38 -11.31 1.89
CA LYS A 14 -2.49 -12.31 1.30
C LYS A 14 -2.50 -12.17 -0.21
N ALA A 15 -1.32 -12.28 -0.81
CA ALA A 15 -1.21 -12.42 -2.25
C ALA A 15 -1.58 -13.87 -2.64
N PRO A 16 -2.49 -14.12 -3.62
CA PRO A 16 -2.58 -15.36 -4.37
C PRO A 16 -1.26 -16.09 -4.61
N VAL A 17 -1.34 -17.42 -4.51
CA VAL A 17 -0.21 -18.36 -4.60
C VAL A 17 0.41 -18.40 -6.01
N HIS A 18 -0.35 -18.05 -7.05
CA HIS A 18 0.07 -18.15 -8.46
C HIS A 18 0.48 -16.78 -9.06
N TRP A 19 0.98 -15.87 -8.22
CA TRP A 19 1.19 -14.47 -8.62
C TRP A 19 2.56 -14.24 -9.27
N THR A 20 2.56 -13.77 -10.52
CA THR A 20 3.80 -13.35 -11.21
C THR A 20 4.31 -12.01 -10.69
N LYS A 21 5.63 -11.76 -10.78
CA LYS A 21 6.24 -10.46 -10.43
C LYS A 21 5.61 -9.29 -11.19
N GLN A 22 5.22 -9.51 -12.45
CA GLN A 22 4.50 -8.53 -13.27
C GLN A 22 3.09 -8.25 -12.73
N GLY A 23 2.32 -9.29 -12.40
CA GLY A 23 0.97 -9.11 -11.84
C GLY A 23 1.00 -8.36 -10.50
N GLN A 24 2.05 -8.54 -9.70
CA GLN A 24 2.25 -7.81 -8.46
C GLN A 24 2.57 -6.32 -8.71
N ALA A 25 3.40 -6.03 -9.70
CA ALA A 25 3.72 -4.67 -10.09
C ALA A 25 2.47 -3.96 -10.64
N LEU A 26 1.69 -4.62 -11.50
CA LEU A 26 0.45 -4.10 -12.06
C LEU A 26 -0.63 -3.85 -10.99
N GLU A 27 -0.81 -4.76 -10.02
CA GLU A 27 -1.74 -4.53 -8.89
C GLU A 27 -1.32 -3.29 -8.09
N GLN A 28 -0.02 -3.12 -7.83
CA GLN A 28 0.51 -1.96 -7.13
C GLN A 28 0.35 -0.68 -7.96
N ASP A 29 0.62 -0.74 -9.26
CA ASP A 29 0.46 0.39 -10.19
C ASP A 29 -1.01 0.81 -10.24
N HIS A 30 -1.93 -0.13 -10.44
CA HIS A 30 -3.36 0.15 -10.47
C HIS A 30 -3.86 0.69 -9.13
N ALA A 31 -3.43 0.11 -8.00
CA ALA A 31 -3.81 0.60 -6.67
C ALA A 31 -3.21 1.99 -6.35
N ALA A 32 -2.05 2.32 -6.89
CA ALA A 32 -1.44 3.63 -6.76
C ALA A 32 -2.08 4.69 -7.66
N GLY A 33 -2.86 4.29 -8.67
CA GLY A 33 -3.35 5.19 -9.73
C GLY A 33 -2.37 5.37 -10.89
N GLY A 34 -1.35 4.51 -10.99
CA GLY A 34 -0.37 4.44 -12.06
C GLY A 34 1.06 4.28 -11.55
N ARG A 35 1.97 3.85 -12.43
CA ARG A 35 3.39 3.66 -12.11
C ARG A 35 4.06 4.96 -11.61
N ARG A 36 3.67 6.11 -12.17
CA ARG A 36 4.16 7.44 -11.73
C ARG A 36 3.74 7.79 -10.31
N CYS A 37 2.57 7.34 -9.89
CA CYS A 37 2.05 7.57 -8.55
C CYS A 37 2.76 6.73 -7.47
N ARG A 38 3.60 5.76 -7.88
CA ARG A 38 4.45 4.99 -6.97
C ARG A 38 5.76 5.68 -6.61
N VAL A 39 6.11 6.76 -7.30
CA VAL A 39 7.37 7.48 -7.04
C VAL A 39 7.26 8.22 -5.71
N VAL A 40 8.17 7.93 -4.79
CA VAL A 40 8.28 8.58 -3.47
C VAL A 40 9.11 9.85 -3.59
N ASN A 41 8.57 10.98 -3.12
CA ASN A 41 9.20 12.29 -3.28
C ASN A 41 10.50 12.43 -2.49
N ASP A 42 10.48 11.96 -1.24
CA ASP A 42 11.57 12.11 -0.27
C ASP A 42 12.80 11.24 -0.57
N SER A 43 12.87 10.64 -1.77
CA SER A 43 13.85 9.59 -2.07
C SER A 43 14.40 9.67 -3.48
N GLY A 44 14.46 10.88 -4.04
CA GLY A 44 15.10 11.12 -5.33
C GLY A 44 14.46 10.35 -6.49
N GLY A 45 13.17 10.02 -6.40
CA GLY A 45 12.47 9.27 -7.44
C GLY A 45 12.36 7.76 -7.18
N ALA A 46 12.66 7.29 -5.96
CA ALA A 46 12.52 5.88 -5.60
C ALA A 46 11.10 5.33 -5.82
N LEU A 47 11.01 4.08 -6.28
CA LEU A 47 9.73 3.38 -6.38
C LEU A 47 9.30 2.86 -5.01
N GLY A 48 8.21 3.42 -4.51
CA GLY A 48 7.50 2.94 -3.35
C GLY A 48 6.68 1.69 -3.65
N ARG A 49 6.51 0.90 -2.61
CA ARG A 49 5.69 -0.29 -2.58
C ARG A 49 4.89 -0.31 -1.29
N VAL A 50 3.58 -0.46 -1.39
CA VAL A 50 2.74 -0.68 -0.21
C VAL A 50 2.76 -2.15 0.16
N VAL A 51 3.08 -2.43 1.42
CA VAL A 51 3.05 -3.74 2.05
C VAL A 51 1.90 -3.75 3.04
N LEU A 52 1.03 -4.76 2.93
CA LEU A 52 -0.03 -5.01 3.88
C LEU A 52 0.45 -6.06 4.89
N ARG A 53 0.55 -5.69 6.16
CA ARG A 53 0.85 -6.59 7.26
C ARG A 53 -0.41 -6.88 8.06
N ARG A 54 -0.83 -8.14 8.10
CA ARG A 54 -1.86 -8.57 9.04
C ARG A 54 -1.24 -8.68 10.44
N ARG A 55 -1.82 -8.00 11.41
CA ARG A 55 -1.49 -8.16 12.84
C ARG A 55 -2.79 -8.39 13.61
N TYR A 56 -2.93 -9.57 14.19
CA TYR A 56 -4.18 -10.06 14.79
C TYR A 56 -5.36 -9.99 13.82
N LEU A 57 -6.38 -9.20 14.15
CA LEU A 57 -7.61 -8.98 13.39
C LEU A 57 -7.58 -7.68 12.57
N ARG A 58 -6.40 -7.09 12.36
CA ARG A 58 -6.23 -5.81 11.68
C ARG A 58 -5.17 -5.91 10.58
N ILE A 59 -5.33 -5.11 9.54
CA ILE A 59 -4.35 -4.99 8.46
C ILE A 59 -3.74 -3.60 8.56
N TYR A 60 -2.42 -3.56 8.62
CA TYR A 60 -1.62 -2.36 8.65
C TYR A 60 -1.00 -2.18 7.27
N ALA A 61 -1.15 -1.00 6.70
CA ALA A 61 -0.51 -0.64 5.46
C ALA A 61 0.76 0.17 5.75
N GLU A 62 1.86 -0.28 5.16
CA GLU A 62 3.16 0.36 5.26
C GLU A 62 3.67 0.66 3.86
N LEU A 63 4.20 1.85 3.63
CA LEU A 63 4.92 2.17 2.41
C LEU A 63 6.39 1.83 2.64
N ARG A 64 6.98 1.07 1.72
CA ARG A 64 8.39 0.69 1.72
C ARG A 64 9.03 1.12 0.43
N TRP A 65 10.18 1.75 0.50
CA TRP A 65 10.95 2.22 -0.65
C TRP A 65 12.44 2.15 -0.32
N GLN A 66 13.27 2.23 -1.35
CA GLN A 66 14.72 2.26 -1.17
C GLN A 66 15.25 3.63 -1.54
N THR A 67 16.03 4.24 -0.65
CA THR A 67 16.65 5.56 -0.86
C THR A 67 18.10 5.51 -0.41
N ASN A 68 19.02 6.03 -1.21
CA ASN A 68 20.45 6.06 -0.88
C ASN A 68 20.98 4.73 -0.32
N ASN A 69 20.66 3.62 -1.00
CA ASN A 69 21.02 2.25 -0.61
C ASN A 69 20.49 1.79 0.77
N LYS A 70 19.56 2.54 1.36
CA LYS A 70 18.85 2.20 2.60
C LYS A 70 17.41 1.85 2.30
N GLU A 71 16.91 0.86 3.01
CA GLU A 71 15.50 0.52 2.98
C GLU A 71 14.74 1.38 3.99
N CYS A 72 13.81 2.17 3.48
CA CYS A 72 12.91 2.98 4.29
C CYS A 72 11.52 2.34 4.28
N SER A 73 10.88 2.38 5.43
CA SER A 73 9.49 1.97 5.57
C SER A 73 8.78 2.92 6.52
N THR A 74 7.58 3.36 6.13
CA THR A 74 6.73 4.19 6.97
C THR A 74 5.33 3.61 7.06
N TYR A 75 4.73 3.72 8.24
CA TYR A 75 3.35 3.33 8.45
C TYR A 75 2.41 4.37 7.82
N LEU A 76 1.43 3.91 7.04
CA LEU A 76 0.47 4.80 6.38
C LEU A 76 -0.84 4.88 7.15
N CYS A 77 -1.49 3.73 7.33
CA CYS A 77 -2.80 3.63 7.96
C CYS A 77 -3.17 2.17 8.25
N GLN A 78 -4.19 2.01 9.10
CA GLN A 78 -4.87 0.75 9.28
C GLN A 78 -5.97 0.66 8.22
N VAL A 79 -6.05 -0.50 7.55
CA VAL A 79 -7.05 -0.78 6.52
C VAL A 79 -7.92 -1.96 6.93
N SER A 80 -9.20 -1.92 6.53
CA SER A 80 -10.21 -2.92 6.88
C SER A 80 -11.12 -3.29 5.70
N GLY A 81 -10.70 -2.95 4.48
CA GLY A 81 -11.40 -3.22 3.24
C GLY A 81 -11.59 -4.72 2.97
N LYS A 82 -12.63 -5.01 2.20
CA LYS A 82 -13.09 -6.38 1.89
C LYS A 82 -12.15 -7.16 0.97
N SER A 83 -11.22 -6.48 0.30
CA SER A 83 -10.29 -7.07 -0.67
C SER A 83 -8.90 -6.43 -0.54
N ARG A 84 -7.85 -7.19 -0.87
CA ARG A 84 -6.47 -6.71 -0.91
C ARG A 84 -6.28 -5.46 -1.77
N SER A 85 -6.85 -5.43 -2.98
CA SER A 85 -6.80 -4.27 -3.89
C SER A 85 -7.42 -3.01 -3.29
N ALA A 86 -8.57 -3.14 -2.63
CA ALA A 86 -9.22 -2.03 -1.92
C ALA A 86 -8.36 -1.52 -0.75
N ASN A 87 -7.71 -2.43 -0.02
CA ASN A 87 -6.77 -2.09 1.05
C ASN A 87 -5.53 -1.37 0.53
N LEU A 88 -4.96 -1.84 -0.59
CA LEU A 88 -3.84 -1.19 -1.26
C LEU A 88 -4.23 0.21 -1.77
N ALA A 89 -5.38 0.36 -2.41
CA ALA A 89 -5.85 1.65 -2.92
C ALA A 89 -6.13 2.65 -1.78
N ALA A 90 -6.69 2.19 -0.66
CA ALA A 90 -6.87 3.03 0.53
C ALA A 90 -5.52 3.50 1.11
N ALA A 91 -4.54 2.61 1.18
CA ALA A 91 -3.19 2.95 1.62
C ALA A 91 -2.50 3.94 0.68
N TRP A 92 -2.55 3.72 -0.63
CA TRP A 92 -1.97 4.64 -1.61
C TRP A 92 -2.63 6.02 -1.57
N ARG A 93 -3.97 6.09 -1.49
CA ARG A 93 -4.66 7.37 -1.27
C ARG A 93 -4.17 8.09 -0.02
N ARG A 94 -3.91 7.35 1.07
CA ARG A 94 -3.33 7.93 2.28
C ARG A 94 -1.91 8.43 2.06
N ALA A 95 -1.07 7.66 1.35
CA ALA A 95 0.28 8.08 1.00
C ALA A 95 0.29 9.37 0.15
N HIS A 96 -0.63 9.47 -0.83
CA HIS A 96 -0.84 10.67 -1.64
C HIS A 96 -1.30 11.85 -0.78
N SER A 97 -2.29 11.63 0.09
CA SER A 97 -2.78 12.67 1.02
C SER A 97 -1.72 13.18 1.99
N LEU A 98 -0.74 12.33 2.35
CA LEU A 98 0.41 12.71 3.18
C LEU A 98 1.53 13.39 2.38
N GLY A 99 1.41 13.50 1.06
CA GLY A 99 2.44 14.08 0.18
C GLY A 99 3.69 13.20 0.01
N LEU A 100 3.63 11.93 0.41
CA LEU A 100 4.77 11.01 0.36
C LEU A 100 5.15 10.64 -1.08
N THR A 101 4.20 10.75 -2.00
CA THR A 101 4.33 10.33 -3.41
C THR A 101 4.17 11.52 -4.35
N ALA A 102 4.68 11.38 -5.57
CA ALA A 102 4.60 12.41 -6.61
C ALA A 102 3.14 12.85 -6.90
N ALA A 103 2.18 11.92 -6.85
CA ALA A 103 0.76 12.21 -7.03
C ALA A 103 0.17 13.09 -5.92
N GLY A 104 0.68 12.98 -4.69
CA GLY A 104 0.27 13.82 -3.57
C GLY A 104 0.77 15.27 -3.65
N ARG A 105 1.86 15.48 -4.40
CA ARG A 105 2.48 16.80 -4.58
C ARG A 105 1.71 17.65 -5.58
N ASP A 106 1.19 17.02 -6.64
CA ASP A 106 0.39 17.67 -7.68
C ASP A 106 -0.98 18.14 -7.15
N ALA A 107 -1.56 17.39 -6.20
CA ALA A 107 -2.82 17.76 -5.54
C ALA A 107 -2.69 18.89 -4.50
N LYS A 108 -1.46 19.38 -4.23
CA LYS A 108 -1.20 20.43 -3.23
C LYS A 108 -0.72 21.74 -3.85
N ALA A 109 -0.77 21.85 -5.18
CA ALA A 109 -0.44 23.06 -5.95
C ALA A 109 -1.65 23.99 -6.08
#